data_AF-A0A2N6FEW9-F1
#
_entry.id   AF-A0A2N6FEW9-F1
#
_cell.length_a   1.000
_cell.length_b   1.000
_cell.length_c   1.000
_cell.angle_alpha   90.00
_cell.angle_beta   90.00
_cell.angle_gamma   90.00
#
_symmetry.space_group_name_H-M   'P 1'
#
loop_
_entity.id
_entity.type
_entity.pdbx_description
1 polymer ?
#
loop_
_entity_poly.entity_id
_entity_poly.type
_entity_poly.pdbx_seq_one_letter_code
_entity_poly.pdbx_strand_id
1 'polypeptide(L)'
;MDKHLIRALLQQSPQSGRSCLDDNELALFIDGKVESEQREEVIEHLAICEECYQLYAEVMKTREDLRRVRVRYWQRALKTAVPLALAAGMTLIFFSPSPEKQAPPVAIVDSGSPAQQELQEKVRVVPPKLSKPKSYGSPSLSLRGEVASDSEISRYPTFQLGILLVNLQSAFESKDIELQQMLMDDICSYSTALTVPECRELQSELKKRDSASRLELFASNFSGLQEYTLYKFGVWTEQVRQDISEGRSAGLTPEVLDEWRHQIEVYDLPTGISKSLETIQSQISDR
;
A
#
# COMPACT_ATOMS: atom_id res chain seq x y z
N MET A 1 30.20 50.83 2.19
CA MET A 1 29.04 50.25 2.91
C MET A 1 29.57 49.45 4.08
N ASP A 2 29.30 49.93 5.29
CA ASP A 2 29.90 49.42 6.53
C ASP A 2 29.29 48.08 6.97
N LYS A 3 30.14 47.06 7.16
CA LYS A 3 29.73 45.73 7.68
C LYS A 3 29.11 45.79 9.09
N HIS A 4 29.37 46.86 9.83
CA HIS A 4 28.78 47.09 11.15
C HIS A 4 27.32 47.54 11.08
N LEU A 5 26.89 48.20 10.00
CA LEU A 5 25.50 48.62 9.79
C LEU A 5 24.59 47.44 9.42
N ILE A 6 25.10 46.48 8.64
CA ILE A 6 24.37 45.24 8.32
C ILE A 6 24.16 44.39 9.58
N ARG A 7 25.16 44.34 10.48
CA ARG A 7 25.06 43.59 11.74
C ARG A 7 24.10 44.23 12.74
N ALA A 8 24.02 45.57 12.77
CA ALA A 8 23.08 46.31 13.60
C ALA A 8 21.62 46.18 13.10
N LEU A 9 21.42 46.11 11.78
CA LEU A 9 20.08 45.90 11.19
C LEU A 9 19.61 44.44 11.33
N LEU A 10 20.51 43.46 11.39
CA LEU A 10 20.18 42.06 11.71
C LEU A 10 19.93 41.80 13.20
N GLN A 11 20.32 42.73 14.09
CA GLN A 11 20.03 42.65 15.53
C GLN A 11 18.75 43.41 15.93
N GLN A 12 18.09 44.08 14.98
CA GLN A 12 16.79 44.71 15.15
C GLN A 12 15.67 43.93 14.46
N SER A 13 15.79 42.60 14.38
CA SER A 13 14.62 41.76 14.18
C SER A 13 13.62 42.10 15.29
N PRO A 14 12.39 42.51 14.97
CA PRO A 14 11.43 42.91 15.96
C PRO A 14 11.25 41.75 16.93
N GLN A 15 11.46 42.01 18.23
CA GLN A 15 10.91 41.19 19.30
C GLN A 15 9.39 41.28 19.19
N SER A 16 8.87 40.54 18.23
CA SER A 16 7.45 40.29 18.05
C SER A 16 7.09 39.44 19.26
N GLY A 17 6.42 40.05 20.25
CA GLY A 17 5.93 39.38 21.45
C GLY A 17 4.82 38.36 21.17
N ARG A 18 4.99 37.53 20.13
CA ARG A 18 4.31 36.26 19.98
C ARG A 18 5.26 35.25 20.63
N SER A 19 4.92 34.83 21.84
CA SER A 19 5.58 33.70 22.49
C SER A 19 5.68 32.56 21.49
N CYS A 20 6.87 31.93 21.39
CA CYS A 20 7.03 30.67 20.67
C CYS A 20 5.93 29.67 21.11
N LEU A 21 5.61 28.71 20.25
CA LEU A 21 4.69 27.62 20.60
C LEU A 21 5.15 26.96 21.91
N ASP A 22 4.20 26.64 22.78
CA ASP A 22 4.51 25.87 23.98
C ASP A 22 4.94 24.44 23.57
N ASP A 23 5.85 23.85 24.33
CA ASP A 23 6.37 22.50 24.04
C ASP A 23 5.22 21.47 23.99
N ASN A 24 4.18 21.68 24.79
CA ASN A 24 3.00 20.81 24.81
C ASN A 24 2.13 20.98 23.55
N GLU A 25 1.94 22.21 23.06
CA GLU A 25 1.18 22.47 21.83
C GLU A 25 1.88 21.84 20.62
N LEU A 26 3.21 22.00 20.54
CA LEU A 26 4.00 21.37 19.48
C LEU A 26 3.96 19.84 19.57
N ALA A 27 4.01 19.27 20.78
CA ALA A 27 3.90 17.82 20.97
C ALA A 27 2.52 17.29 20.57
N LEU A 28 1.44 17.97 20.95
CA LEU A 28 0.08 17.62 20.53
C LEU A 28 -0.08 17.69 19.02
N PHE A 29 0.54 18.69 18.36
CA PHE A 29 0.50 18.86 16.92
C PHE A 29 1.21 17.69 16.21
N ILE A 30 2.40 17.33 16.68
CA ILE A 30 3.18 16.19 16.16
C ILE A 30 2.46 14.85 16.37
N ASP A 31 1.74 14.71 17.48
CA ASP A 31 0.90 13.54 17.76
C ASP A 31 -0.41 13.52 16.95
N GLY A 32 -0.74 14.60 16.24
CA GLY A 32 -2.00 14.74 15.50
C GLY A 32 -3.23 14.92 16.39
N LYS A 33 -3.05 15.35 17.65
CA LYS A 33 -4.10 15.51 18.67
C LYS A 33 -4.63 16.93 18.83
N VAL A 34 -4.12 17.88 18.04
CA VAL A 34 -4.60 19.27 18.02
C VAL A 34 -5.90 19.35 17.22
N GLU A 35 -6.86 20.11 17.73
CA GLU A 35 -8.15 20.37 17.05
C GLU A 35 -7.93 21.15 15.74
N SER A 36 -8.87 21.05 14.80
CA SER A 36 -8.69 21.61 13.45
C SER A 36 -8.42 23.13 13.46
N GLU A 37 -9.06 23.87 14.36
CA GLU A 37 -8.91 25.33 14.48
C GLU A 37 -7.50 25.72 14.97
N GLN A 38 -7.02 25.08 16.03
CA GLN A 38 -5.66 25.29 16.57
C GLN A 38 -4.56 24.80 15.62
N ARG A 39 -4.87 23.83 14.75
CA ARG A 39 -3.90 23.31 13.78
C ARG A 39 -3.47 24.39 12.79
N GLU A 40 -4.40 25.22 12.32
CA GLU A 40 -4.09 26.32 11.40
C GLU A 40 -3.17 27.35 12.06
N GLU A 41 -3.43 27.70 13.32
CA GLU A 41 -2.60 28.62 14.10
C GLU A 41 -1.16 28.09 14.28
N VAL A 42 -1.01 26.80 14.59
CA VAL A 42 0.31 26.16 14.71
C VAL A 42 1.05 26.16 13.37
N ILE A 43 0.37 25.86 12.26
CA ILE A 43 0.96 25.89 10.91
C ILE A 43 1.40 27.32 10.55
N GLU A 44 0.55 28.32 10.81
CA GLU A 44 0.89 29.73 10.58
C GLU A 44 2.12 30.14 11.41
N HIS A 45 2.19 29.74 12.67
CA HIS A 45 3.35 30.02 13.53
C HIS A 45 4.63 29.35 13.00
N LEU A 46 4.57 28.07 12.63
CA LEU A 46 5.71 27.34 12.06
C LEU A 46 6.21 27.95 10.74
N ALA A 47 5.34 28.60 9.97
CA ALA A 47 5.74 29.31 8.75
C ALA A 47 6.49 30.62 9.03
N ILE A 48 6.30 31.23 10.20
CA ILE A 48 6.87 32.54 10.56
C ILE A 48 8.08 32.40 11.50
N CYS A 49 8.03 31.44 12.44
CA CYS A 49 9.04 31.25 13.48
C CYS A 49 10.04 30.15 13.10
N GLU A 50 11.25 30.57 12.68
CA GLU A 50 12.31 29.65 12.27
C GLU A 50 12.74 28.68 13.39
N GLU A 51 12.77 29.14 14.65
CA GLU A 51 13.18 28.31 15.79
C GLU A 51 12.18 27.16 16.04
N CYS A 52 10.88 27.45 16.04
CA CYS A 52 9.84 26.41 16.18
C CYS A 52 9.85 25.45 15.00
N TYR A 53 10.09 25.94 13.78
CA TYR A 53 10.21 25.09 12.59
C TYR A 53 11.41 24.15 12.68
N GLN A 54 12.58 24.63 13.11
CA GLN A 54 13.77 23.82 13.31
C GLN A 54 13.54 22.72 14.34
N LEU A 55 12.91 23.05 15.48
CA LEU A 55 12.56 22.08 16.51
C LEU A 55 11.59 21.01 15.97
N TYR A 56 10.54 21.42 15.25
CA TYR A 56 9.62 20.51 14.57
C TYR A 56 10.35 19.55 13.62
N ALA A 57 11.23 20.09 12.77
CA ALA A 57 11.99 19.29 11.80
C ALA A 57 12.93 18.29 12.47
N GLU A 58 13.58 18.67 13.57
CA GLU A 58 14.44 17.77 14.35
C GLU A 58 13.65 16.64 15.00
N VAL A 59 12.47 16.95 15.58
CA VAL A 59 11.60 15.92 16.17
C VAL A 59 11.08 14.97 15.09
N MET A 60 10.66 15.47 13.93
CA MET A 60 10.20 14.64 12.81
C MET A 60 11.30 13.73 12.27
N LYS A 61 12.52 14.25 12.14
CA LYS A 61 13.70 13.46 11.77
C LYS A 61 13.98 12.35 12.78
N THR A 62 13.97 12.67 14.08
CA THR A 62 14.18 11.70 15.15
C THR A 62 13.12 10.60 15.13
N ARG A 63 11.85 10.96 14.88
CA ARG A 63 10.73 10.01 14.79
C ARG A 63 10.92 9.03 13.63
N GLU A 64 11.37 9.51 12.48
CA GLU A 64 11.67 8.68 11.31
C GLU A 64 12.85 7.72 11.59
N ASP A 65 13.91 8.20 12.24
CA ASP A 65 15.04 7.36 12.64
C ASP A 65 14.60 6.25 13.63
N LEU A 66 13.78 6.58 14.63
CA LEU A 66 13.20 5.60 15.55
C LEU A 66 12.28 4.61 14.85
N ARG A 67 11.50 5.06 13.86
CA ARG A 67 10.65 4.18 13.05
C ARG A 67 11.48 3.15 12.29
N ARG A 68 12.59 3.57 11.67
CA ARG A 68 13.53 2.66 10.96
C ARG A 68 14.14 1.64 11.91
N VAL A 69 14.56 2.07 13.10
CA VAL A 69 15.10 1.17 14.14
C VAL A 69 14.02 0.17 14.59
N ARG A 70 12.79 0.64 14.84
CA ARG A 70 11.67 -0.21 15.26
C ARG A 70 11.34 -1.28 14.22
N VAL A 71 11.26 -0.93 12.93
CA VAL A 71 10.99 -1.88 11.84
C VAL A 71 12.09 -2.94 11.77
N ARG A 72 13.36 -2.53 11.81
CA ARG A 72 14.50 -3.48 11.81
C ARG A 72 14.49 -4.39 13.03
N TYR A 73 14.17 -3.85 14.20
CA TYR A 73 14.06 -4.63 15.43
C TYR A 73 12.92 -5.65 15.33
N TRP A 74 11.75 -5.24 14.86
CA TRP A 74 10.59 -6.13 14.70
C TRP A 74 10.84 -7.22 13.66
N GLN A 75 11.49 -6.90 12.55
CA GLN A 75 11.90 -7.89 11.55
C GLN A 75 12.89 -8.91 12.13
N ARG A 76 13.86 -8.46 12.94
CA ARG A 76 14.79 -9.37 13.64
C ARG A 76 14.07 -10.22 14.68
N ALA A 77 13.19 -9.62 15.46
CA ALA A 77 12.39 -10.32 16.47
C ALA A 77 11.48 -11.37 15.83
N LEU A 78 10.82 -11.08 14.70
CA LEU A 78 10.02 -12.06 13.97
C LEU A 78 10.88 -13.22 13.45
N LYS A 79 12.06 -12.93 12.89
CA LYS A 79 12.97 -13.98 12.39
C LYS A 79 13.46 -14.93 13.48
N THR A 80 13.57 -14.48 14.73
CA THR A 80 14.03 -15.33 15.85
C THR A 80 12.88 -15.93 16.66
N ALA A 81 11.80 -15.19 16.87
CA ALA A 81 10.67 -15.62 17.71
C ALA A 81 9.80 -16.68 17.01
N VAL A 82 9.57 -16.55 15.70
CA VAL A 82 8.78 -17.53 14.93
C VAL A 82 9.34 -18.96 15.02
N PRO A 83 10.64 -19.22 14.75
CA PRO A 83 11.17 -20.57 14.87
C PRO A 83 11.19 -21.08 16.33
N LEU A 84 11.40 -20.19 17.30
CA LEU A 84 11.35 -20.57 18.72
C LEU A 84 9.94 -20.99 19.15
N ALA A 85 8.92 -20.24 18.72
CA ALA A 85 7.52 -20.55 18.99
C ALA A 85 7.08 -21.86 18.31
N LEU A 86 7.52 -22.10 17.07
CA LEU A 86 7.27 -23.36 16.37
C LEU A 86 7.92 -24.55 17.08
N ALA A 87 9.16 -24.41 17.55
CA ALA A 87 9.84 -25.46 18.30
C ALA A 87 9.11 -25.77 19.63
N ALA A 88 8.66 -24.76 20.36
CA ALA A 88 7.87 -24.94 21.58
C ALA A 88 6.47 -25.52 21.31
N GLY A 89 5.85 -25.19 20.18
CA GLY A 89 4.59 -25.79 19.77
C GLY A 89 4.74 -27.29 19.46
N MET A 90 5.83 -27.69 18.80
CA MET A 90 6.10 -29.09 18.51
C MET A 90 6.34 -29.91 19.78
N THR A 91 7.03 -29.37 20.79
CA THR A 91 7.22 -30.09 22.06
C THR A 91 5.90 -30.30 22.80
N LEU A 92 4.97 -29.36 22.75
CA LEU A 92 3.64 -29.55 23.34
C LEU A 92 2.83 -30.65 22.65
N ILE A 93 2.95 -30.82 21.32
CA ILE A 93 2.26 -31.90 20.60
C ILE A 93 2.83 -33.28 20.98
N PHE A 94 4.15 -33.39 21.12
CA PHE A 94 4.79 -34.67 21.48
C PHE A 94 4.63 -35.05 22.96
N PHE A 95 4.53 -34.07 23.86
CA PHE A 95 4.39 -34.30 25.30
C PHE A 95 2.97 -34.11 25.83
N SER A 96 1.99 -33.76 24.99
CA SER A 96 0.60 -33.75 25.41
C SER A 96 0.22 -35.17 25.81
N PRO A 97 -0.18 -35.42 27.08
CA PRO A 97 -0.65 -36.72 27.49
C PRO A 97 -1.81 -37.10 26.56
N SER A 98 -1.66 -38.25 25.91
CA SER A 98 -2.68 -38.82 25.04
C SER A 98 -4.00 -38.79 25.82
N PRO A 99 -5.08 -38.19 25.27
CA PRO A 99 -6.35 -38.10 25.99
C PRO A 99 -6.73 -39.51 26.39
N GLU A 100 -6.58 -39.79 27.68
CA GLU A 100 -6.93 -41.06 28.28
C GLU A 100 -8.37 -41.31 27.88
N LYS A 101 -8.61 -42.42 27.18
CA LYS A 101 -9.91 -42.81 26.64
C LYS A 101 -10.93 -42.72 27.77
N GLN A 102 -11.62 -41.60 27.89
CA GLN A 102 -12.80 -41.50 28.72
C GLN A 102 -13.74 -42.56 28.20
N ALA A 103 -14.11 -43.47 29.09
CA ALA A 103 -15.02 -44.56 28.81
C ALA A 103 -16.25 -43.99 28.10
N PRO A 104 -16.77 -44.69 27.07
CA PRO A 104 -17.93 -44.23 26.34
C PRO A 104 -19.06 -43.93 27.34
N PRO A 105 -19.74 -42.78 27.23
CA PRO A 105 -20.95 -42.56 28.01
C PRO A 105 -21.92 -43.69 27.68
N VAL A 106 -22.36 -44.39 28.72
CA VAL A 106 -23.34 -45.47 28.63
C VAL A 106 -24.54 -44.95 27.83
N ALA A 107 -24.73 -45.52 26.65
CA ALA A 107 -25.88 -45.24 25.81
C ALA A 107 -27.13 -45.69 26.55
N ILE A 108 -27.90 -44.73 27.06
CA ILE A 108 -29.29 -44.97 27.44
C ILE A 108 -30.03 -45.23 26.13
N VAL A 109 -30.36 -46.50 25.93
CA VAL A 109 -31.28 -46.97 24.90
C VAL A 109 -32.64 -46.38 25.26
N ASP A 110 -33.07 -45.38 24.50
CA ASP A 110 -34.49 -45.05 24.42
C ASP A 110 -35.01 -45.35 23.01
N SER A 111 -36.17 -45.96 23.00
CA SER A 111 -36.73 -46.71 21.90
C SER A 111 -37.64 -45.82 21.06
N GLY A 112 -37.50 -45.93 19.74
CA GLY A 112 -38.59 -45.67 18.81
C GLY A 112 -38.49 -44.37 18.02
N SER A 113 -38.25 -44.49 16.71
CA SER A 113 -39.20 -44.05 15.69
C SER A 113 -38.66 -44.35 14.29
N PRO A 114 -39.39 -45.06 13.41
CA PRO A 114 -39.00 -45.25 12.02
C PRO A 114 -39.69 -44.20 11.15
N ALA A 115 -38.94 -43.20 10.67
CA ALA A 115 -39.38 -42.40 9.54
C ALA A 115 -38.20 -41.70 8.84
N GLN A 116 -38.24 -41.75 7.51
CA GLN A 116 -37.50 -40.89 6.57
C GLN A 116 -36.09 -41.35 6.15
N GLN A 117 -36.06 -42.47 5.44
CA GLN A 117 -35.27 -42.55 4.20
C GLN A 117 -36.00 -41.78 3.10
N GLU A 118 -35.59 -40.54 2.83
CA GLU A 118 -35.82 -39.93 1.52
C GLU A 118 -34.84 -38.78 1.28
N LEU A 119 -34.34 -38.69 0.04
CA LEU A 119 -33.52 -37.60 -0.52
C LEU A 119 -32.02 -37.56 -0.17
N GLN A 120 -31.26 -38.50 -0.75
CA GLN A 120 -29.96 -38.14 -1.35
C GLN A 120 -30.09 -38.17 -2.87
N GLU A 121 -30.76 -37.14 -3.39
CA GLU A 121 -30.78 -36.81 -4.81
C GLU A 121 -29.48 -36.08 -5.18
N LYS A 122 -28.49 -36.90 -5.55
CA LYS A 122 -27.48 -36.70 -6.60
C LYS A 122 -27.52 -35.34 -7.35
N VAL A 123 -27.00 -34.28 -6.75
CA VAL A 123 -26.61 -33.06 -7.48
C VAL A 123 -25.26 -33.31 -8.15
N ARG A 124 -25.29 -33.80 -9.39
CA ARG A 124 -24.15 -33.69 -10.31
C ARG A 124 -24.02 -32.22 -10.72
N VAL A 125 -23.10 -31.50 -10.09
CA VAL A 125 -22.63 -30.20 -10.59
C VAL A 125 -21.85 -30.47 -11.88
N VAL A 126 -22.48 -30.18 -13.01
CA VAL A 126 -21.82 -30.12 -14.31
C VAL A 126 -20.98 -28.84 -14.31
N PRO A 127 -19.65 -28.88 -14.49
CA PRO A 127 -18.87 -27.67 -14.60
C PRO A 127 -19.30 -26.92 -15.88
N PRO A 128 -19.58 -25.61 -15.81
CA PRO A 128 -19.86 -24.83 -17.01
C PRO A 128 -18.64 -24.89 -17.91
N LYS A 129 -18.86 -25.28 -19.17
CA LYS A 129 -17.84 -25.21 -20.21
C LYS A 129 -17.44 -23.74 -20.36
N LEU A 130 -16.25 -23.38 -19.86
CA LEU A 130 -15.59 -22.12 -20.19
C LEU A 130 -15.46 -22.09 -21.71
N SER A 131 -16.30 -21.27 -22.35
CA SER A 131 -16.08 -20.87 -23.73
C SER A 131 -14.80 -20.03 -23.75
N LYS A 132 -13.90 -20.36 -24.68
CA LYS A 132 -12.68 -19.60 -24.89
C LYS A 132 -13.05 -18.12 -25.04
N PRO A 133 -12.46 -17.20 -24.27
CA PRO A 133 -12.69 -15.78 -24.48
C PRO A 133 -12.30 -15.48 -25.92
N LYS A 134 -13.26 -14.90 -26.66
CA LYS A 134 -12.96 -14.29 -27.96
C LYS A 134 -11.85 -13.28 -27.69
N SER A 135 -10.74 -13.42 -28.41
CA SER A 135 -9.73 -12.38 -28.54
C SER A 135 -10.41 -11.16 -29.15
N TYR A 136 -11.03 -10.36 -28.28
CA TYR A 136 -11.23 -8.96 -28.57
C TYR A 136 -9.83 -8.39 -28.48
N GLY A 137 -9.36 -7.79 -29.58
CA GLY A 137 -8.18 -6.94 -29.52
C GLY A 137 -8.46 -5.92 -28.44
N SER A 138 -7.89 -6.14 -27.26
CA SER A 138 -7.88 -5.15 -26.20
C SER A 138 -7.40 -3.89 -26.88
N PRO A 139 -8.20 -2.82 -26.96
CA PRO A 139 -7.62 -1.55 -27.29
C PRO A 139 -6.52 -1.40 -26.24
N SER A 140 -5.27 -1.39 -26.67
CA SER A 140 -4.23 -0.80 -25.85
C SER A 140 -4.72 0.63 -25.67
N LEU A 141 -5.44 0.84 -24.57
CA LEU A 141 -5.80 2.15 -24.08
C LEU A 141 -4.45 2.74 -23.73
N SER A 142 -3.83 3.30 -24.76
CA SER A 142 -2.63 4.07 -24.63
C SER A 142 -2.88 5.03 -23.48
N LEU A 143 -2.03 4.97 -22.47
CA LEU A 143 -1.88 5.95 -21.40
C LEU A 143 -1.58 7.38 -21.94
N ARG A 144 -1.75 7.59 -23.25
CA ARG A 144 -1.69 8.86 -23.96
C ARG A 144 -3.07 9.50 -24.18
N GLY A 145 -4.17 8.79 -23.93
CA GLY A 145 -5.53 9.27 -24.13
C GLY A 145 -6.19 9.75 -22.83
N GLU A 146 -6.20 11.07 -22.63
CA GLU A 146 -7.22 11.86 -21.91
C GLU A 146 -7.60 11.55 -20.45
N VAL A 147 -6.96 10.62 -19.74
CA VAL A 147 -6.94 10.69 -18.26
C VAL A 147 -5.96 11.79 -17.87
N ALA A 148 -6.46 13.02 -17.94
CA ALA A 148 -5.85 14.28 -17.52
C ALA A 148 -4.35 14.42 -17.82
N SER A 149 -4.02 15.40 -18.64
CA SER A 149 -2.73 16.09 -18.67
C SER A 149 -2.36 16.78 -17.34
N ASP A 150 -2.75 16.21 -16.19
CA ASP A 150 -2.29 16.62 -14.87
C ASP A 150 -0.85 16.13 -14.74
N SER A 151 0.03 16.97 -15.24
CA SER A 151 1.50 16.88 -15.21
C SER A 151 2.11 16.62 -13.84
N GLU A 152 1.30 16.44 -12.79
CA GLU A 152 1.71 16.21 -11.41
C GLU A 152 1.81 14.72 -11.09
N ILE A 153 0.87 13.86 -11.51
CA ILE A 153 0.92 12.43 -11.17
C ILE A 153 2.06 11.72 -11.91
N SER A 154 2.35 12.16 -13.14
CA SER A 154 3.49 11.68 -13.93
C SER A 154 4.85 12.04 -13.29
N ARG A 155 4.89 12.95 -12.29
CA ARG A 155 6.12 13.29 -11.56
C ARG A 155 6.48 12.29 -10.48
N TYR A 156 5.67 11.25 -10.25
CA TYR A 156 5.93 10.22 -9.23
C TYR A 156 6.33 8.90 -9.89
N PRO A 157 7.64 8.63 -10.04
CA PRO A 157 8.14 7.42 -10.70
C PRO A 157 7.65 6.13 -10.05
N THR A 158 7.43 6.13 -8.73
CA THR A 158 6.97 4.96 -7.95
C THR A 158 5.54 4.55 -8.30
N PHE A 159 4.65 5.53 -8.48
CA PHE A 159 3.28 5.29 -8.91
C PHE A 159 3.24 4.74 -10.34
N GLN A 160 3.99 5.37 -11.26
CA GLN A 160 4.11 4.91 -12.64
C GLN A 160 4.69 3.50 -12.74
N LEU A 161 5.68 3.19 -11.90
CA LEU A 161 6.25 1.85 -11.81
C LEU A 161 5.20 0.81 -11.39
N GLY A 162 4.32 1.15 -10.45
CA GLY A 162 3.20 0.30 -10.05
C GLY A 162 2.27 -0.03 -11.23
N ILE A 163 1.88 0.98 -12.01
CA ILE A 163 1.05 0.81 -13.23
C ILE A 163 1.76 -0.08 -14.25
N LEU A 164 3.02 0.22 -14.56
CA LEU A 164 3.79 -0.50 -15.57
C LEU A 164 3.94 -1.99 -15.24
N LEU A 165 4.08 -2.36 -13.96
CA LEU A 165 4.18 -3.77 -13.57
C LEU A 165 2.88 -4.55 -13.77
N VAL A 166 1.72 -3.93 -13.54
CA VAL A 166 0.42 -4.56 -13.81
C VAL A 166 0.21 -4.73 -15.31
N ASN A 167 0.56 -3.72 -16.11
CA ASN A 167 0.53 -3.83 -17.57
C ASN A 167 1.48 -4.92 -18.07
N LEU A 168 2.67 -5.02 -17.48
CA LEU A 168 3.64 -6.04 -17.84
C LEU A 168 3.10 -7.44 -17.51
N GLN A 169 2.44 -7.60 -16.36
CA GLN A 169 1.77 -8.85 -16.00
C GLN A 169 0.71 -9.24 -17.05
N SER A 170 -0.17 -8.31 -17.44
CA SER A 170 -1.17 -8.55 -18.48
C SER A 170 -0.53 -8.95 -19.82
N ALA A 171 0.57 -8.30 -20.20
CA ALA A 171 1.34 -8.64 -21.40
C ALA A 171 1.97 -10.05 -21.34
N PHE A 172 2.38 -10.53 -20.16
CA PHE A 172 2.83 -11.90 -19.98
C PHE A 172 1.71 -12.92 -20.15
N GLU A 173 0.52 -12.62 -19.62
CA GLU A 173 -0.65 -13.49 -19.72
C GLU A 173 -1.16 -13.58 -21.17
N SER A 174 -1.15 -12.46 -21.91
CA SER A 174 -1.51 -12.40 -23.33
C SER A 174 -0.43 -12.94 -24.27
N LYS A 175 0.79 -13.17 -23.76
CA LYS A 175 2.00 -13.57 -24.52
C LYS A 175 2.40 -12.56 -25.61
N ASP A 176 2.12 -11.28 -25.39
CA ASP A 176 2.54 -10.19 -26.28
C ASP A 176 4.01 -9.82 -26.02
N ILE A 177 4.92 -10.35 -26.84
CA ILE A 177 6.37 -10.18 -26.67
C ILE A 177 6.82 -8.73 -26.92
N GLU A 178 6.20 -8.04 -27.89
CA GLU A 178 6.55 -6.66 -28.22
C GLU A 178 6.16 -5.72 -27.08
N LEU A 179 4.94 -5.88 -26.56
CA LEU A 179 4.47 -5.11 -25.42
C LEU A 179 5.28 -5.41 -24.15
N GLN A 180 5.64 -6.68 -23.91
CA GLN A 180 6.54 -7.05 -22.80
C GLN A 180 7.87 -6.29 -22.90
N GLN A 181 8.51 -6.26 -24.07
CA GLN A 181 9.80 -5.59 -24.22
C GLN A 181 9.69 -4.07 -24.01
N MET A 182 8.67 -3.43 -24.60
CA MET A 182 8.39 -2.00 -24.42
C MET A 182 8.23 -1.65 -22.92
N LEU A 183 7.37 -2.38 -22.21
CA LEU A 183 7.10 -2.13 -20.80
C LEU A 183 8.33 -2.38 -19.93
N MET A 184 9.15 -3.38 -20.27
CA MET A 184 10.42 -3.63 -19.60
C MET A 184 11.41 -2.47 -19.78
N ASP A 185 11.48 -1.88 -20.97
CA ASP A 185 12.35 -0.72 -21.23
C ASP A 185 11.89 0.51 -20.44
N ASP A 186 10.57 0.75 -20.38
CA ASP A 186 10.00 1.83 -19.56
C ASP A 186 10.27 1.61 -18.06
N ILE A 187 10.05 0.39 -17.54
CA ILE A 187 10.36 0.04 -16.16
C ILE A 187 11.83 0.32 -15.84
N CYS A 188 12.75 -0.02 -16.75
CA CYS A 188 14.17 0.23 -16.57
C CYS A 188 14.50 1.73 -16.54
N SER A 189 13.80 2.54 -17.33
CA SER A 189 13.93 4.00 -17.31
C SER A 189 13.53 4.57 -15.94
N TYR A 190 12.38 4.15 -15.41
CA TYR A 190 11.87 4.61 -14.12
C TYR A 190 12.66 4.06 -12.91
N SER A 191 13.13 2.81 -12.95
CA SER A 191 13.90 2.22 -11.85
C SER A 191 15.28 2.87 -11.69
N THR A 192 15.90 3.30 -12.79
CA THR A 192 17.17 4.05 -12.76
C THR A 192 17.01 5.38 -12.02
N ALA A 193 15.85 6.04 -12.15
CA ALA A 193 15.54 7.26 -11.41
C ALA A 193 15.32 7.01 -9.90
N LEU A 194 14.96 5.79 -9.51
CA LEU A 194 14.61 5.41 -8.14
C LEU A 194 15.74 4.76 -7.34
N THR A 195 16.98 4.71 -7.87
CA THR A 195 18.14 4.05 -7.23
C THR A 195 17.89 2.59 -6.85
N VAL A 196 16.97 1.92 -7.54
CA VAL A 196 16.68 0.48 -7.38
C VAL A 196 17.84 -0.32 -8.01
N PRO A 197 18.19 -1.53 -7.51
CA PRO A 197 19.24 -2.38 -8.09
C PRO A 197 19.23 -2.50 -9.61
N GLU A 198 20.40 -2.78 -10.20
CA GLU A 198 20.64 -2.77 -11.64
C GLU A 198 19.54 -3.49 -12.42
N CYS A 199 18.96 -2.80 -13.40
CA CYS A 199 17.85 -3.27 -14.24
C CYS A 199 18.08 -4.67 -14.84
N ARG A 200 19.34 -5.02 -15.13
CA ARG A 200 19.72 -6.32 -15.68
C ARG A 200 19.41 -7.48 -14.72
N GLU A 201 19.60 -7.30 -13.42
CA GLU A 201 19.29 -8.32 -12.41
C GLU A 201 17.77 -8.48 -12.27
N LEU A 202 17.05 -7.36 -12.21
CA LEU A 202 15.57 -7.33 -12.18
C LEU A 202 14.95 -8.02 -13.39
N GLN A 203 15.45 -7.77 -14.61
CA GLN A 203 14.99 -8.45 -15.81
C GLN A 203 15.10 -9.97 -15.71
N SER A 204 16.21 -10.46 -15.14
CA SER A 204 16.46 -11.89 -15.00
C SER A 204 15.55 -12.54 -13.96
N GLU A 205 15.23 -11.83 -12.86
CA GLU A 205 14.37 -12.33 -11.80
C GLU A 205 12.89 -12.28 -12.18
N LEU A 206 12.45 -11.21 -12.88
CA LEU A 206 11.08 -11.08 -13.37
C LEU A 206 10.70 -12.24 -14.31
N LYS A 207 11.60 -12.65 -15.20
CA LYS A 207 11.36 -13.77 -16.13
C LYS A 207 11.18 -15.12 -15.42
N LYS A 208 11.77 -15.32 -14.25
CA LYS A 208 11.75 -16.60 -13.52
C LYS A 208 10.55 -16.77 -12.60
N ARG A 209 9.96 -15.67 -12.16
CA ARG A 209 8.93 -15.65 -11.11
C ARG A 209 7.52 -15.67 -11.68
N ASP A 210 6.56 -16.15 -10.89
CA ASP A 210 5.12 -15.98 -11.16
C ASP A 210 4.67 -14.52 -10.92
N SER A 211 3.44 -14.18 -11.32
CA SER A 211 2.92 -12.82 -11.27
C SER A 211 2.94 -12.20 -9.87
N ALA A 212 2.44 -12.93 -8.86
CA ALA A 212 2.42 -12.46 -7.48
C ALA A 212 3.84 -12.17 -6.95
N SER A 213 4.77 -13.09 -7.23
CA SER A 213 6.17 -12.97 -6.79
C SER A 213 6.93 -11.82 -7.46
N ARG A 214 6.50 -11.35 -8.64
CA ARG A 214 7.09 -10.20 -9.33
C ARG A 214 6.73 -8.88 -8.64
N LEU A 215 5.46 -8.73 -8.26
CA LEU A 215 4.98 -7.53 -7.56
C LEU A 215 5.61 -7.40 -6.18
N GLU A 216 5.76 -8.51 -5.45
CA GLU A 216 6.41 -8.54 -4.13
C GLU A 216 7.90 -8.21 -4.20
N LEU A 217 8.60 -8.67 -5.25
CA LEU A 217 10.02 -8.38 -5.44
C LEU A 217 10.27 -6.86 -5.52
N PHE A 218 9.46 -6.14 -6.30
CA PHE A 218 9.57 -4.68 -6.39
C PHE A 218 9.18 -3.97 -5.09
N ALA A 219 8.09 -4.41 -4.47
CA ALA A 219 7.65 -3.90 -3.16
C ALA A 219 8.78 -3.95 -2.11
N SER A 220 9.62 -4.98 -2.13
CA SER A 220 10.70 -5.18 -1.16
C SER A 220 11.89 -4.22 -1.32
N ASN A 221 11.99 -3.53 -2.46
CA ASN A 221 13.07 -2.58 -2.76
C ASN A 221 12.75 -1.15 -2.30
N PHE A 222 11.50 -0.84 -1.98
CA PHE A 222 11.15 0.49 -1.48
C PHE A 222 11.49 0.60 0.01
N SER A 223 12.32 1.60 0.34
CA SER A 223 12.73 1.85 1.72
C SER A 223 11.80 2.83 2.44
N GLY A 224 11.15 3.73 1.69
CA GLY A 224 10.19 4.68 2.21
C GLY A 224 8.76 4.14 2.20
N LEU A 225 8.01 4.40 3.26
CA LEU A 225 6.60 4.05 3.33
C LEU A 225 5.77 4.78 2.27
N GLN A 226 6.07 6.06 2.02
CA GLN A 226 5.38 6.86 1.00
C GLN A 226 5.57 6.26 -0.39
N GLU A 227 6.82 5.90 -0.75
CA GLU A 227 7.16 5.25 -2.01
C GLU A 227 6.43 3.91 -2.18
N TYR A 228 6.39 3.12 -1.12
CA TYR A 228 5.68 1.85 -1.08
C TYR A 228 4.16 2.02 -1.24
N THR A 229 3.56 3.02 -0.58
CA THR A 229 2.13 3.33 -0.71
C THR A 229 1.81 3.81 -2.12
N LEU A 230 2.61 4.69 -2.71
CA LEU A 230 2.46 5.15 -4.10
C LEU A 230 2.54 3.99 -5.09
N TYR A 231 3.52 3.10 -4.89
CA TYR A 231 3.67 1.89 -5.68
C TYR A 231 2.43 1.00 -5.60
N LYS A 232 1.99 0.67 -4.38
CA LYS A 232 0.79 -0.15 -4.17
C LYS A 232 -0.46 0.49 -4.76
N PHE A 233 -0.58 1.80 -4.66
CA PHE A 233 -1.71 2.53 -5.20
C PHE A 233 -1.72 2.46 -6.73
N GLY A 234 -0.55 2.58 -7.38
CA GLY A 234 -0.41 2.38 -8.83
C GLY A 234 -0.83 0.97 -9.26
N VAL A 235 -0.38 -0.05 -8.53
CA VAL A 235 -0.78 -1.45 -8.78
C VAL A 235 -2.29 -1.63 -8.62
N TRP A 236 -2.87 -1.15 -7.52
CA TRP A 236 -4.30 -1.27 -7.25
C TRP A 236 -5.14 -0.54 -8.29
N THR A 237 -4.76 0.69 -8.67
CA THR A 237 -5.47 1.50 -9.66
C THR A 237 -5.58 0.78 -11.01
N GLU A 238 -4.48 0.18 -11.48
CA GLU A 238 -4.47 -0.52 -12.75
C GLU A 238 -5.23 -1.85 -12.68
N GLN A 239 -5.12 -2.59 -11.57
CA GLN A 239 -5.88 -3.81 -11.35
C GLN A 239 -7.39 -3.54 -11.38
N VAL A 240 -7.83 -2.49 -10.69
CA VAL A 240 -9.23 -2.04 -10.68
C VAL A 240 -9.71 -1.66 -12.07
N ARG A 241 -8.89 -0.95 -12.85
CA ARG A 241 -9.21 -0.59 -14.23
C ARG A 241 -9.39 -1.84 -15.10
N GLN A 242 -8.49 -2.81 -14.98
CA GLN A 242 -8.61 -4.09 -15.70
C GLN A 242 -9.89 -4.82 -15.31
N ASP A 243 -10.17 -4.94 -14.02
CA ASP A 243 -11.38 -5.60 -13.52
C ASP A 243 -12.67 -4.90 -14.01
N ILE A 244 -12.73 -3.57 -13.97
CA ILE A 244 -13.83 -2.78 -14.54
C ILE A 244 -14.00 -3.09 -16.04
N SER A 245 -12.91 -3.14 -16.80
CA SER A 245 -12.94 -3.43 -18.25
C SER A 245 -13.43 -4.85 -18.57
N GLU A 246 -13.17 -5.79 -17.69
CA GLU A 246 -13.57 -7.20 -17.82
C GLU A 246 -14.95 -7.49 -17.18
N GLY A 247 -15.61 -6.46 -16.65
CA GLY A 247 -16.91 -6.61 -15.98
C GLY A 247 -16.83 -7.29 -14.61
N ARG A 248 -15.63 -7.37 -14.01
CA ARG A 248 -15.42 -7.83 -12.64
C ARG A 248 -15.49 -6.62 -11.70
N SER A 249 -16.43 -6.63 -10.76
CA SER A 249 -16.49 -5.66 -9.66
C SER A 249 -16.17 -6.30 -8.31
N ALA A 250 -15.83 -7.59 -8.29
CA ALA A 250 -15.56 -8.35 -7.08
C ALA A 250 -14.29 -7.82 -6.40
N GLY A 251 -14.46 -7.01 -5.35
CA GLY A 251 -13.36 -6.41 -4.58
C GLY A 251 -13.39 -4.88 -4.52
N LEU A 252 -14.24 -4.23 -5.31
CA LEU A 252 -14.46 -2.79 -5.27
C LEU A 252 -15.61 -2.48 -4.30
N THR A 253 -15.34 -2.57 -3.01
CA THR A 253 -16.31 -2.19 -1.97
C THR A 253 -16.04 -0.76 -1.50
N PRO A 254 -17.07 -0.03 -1.02
CA PRO A 254 -16.89 1.31 -0.45
C PRO A 254 -15.81 1.34 0.64
N GLU A 255 -15.68 0.28 1.43
CA GLU A 255 -14.68 0.17 2.49
C GLU A 255 -13.24 0.20 1.94
N VAL A 256 -12.99 -0.40 0.78
CA VAL A 256 -11.66 -0.37 0.14
C VAL A 256 -11.33 1.03 -0.37
N LEU A 257 -12.33 1.75 -0.91
CA LEU A 257 -12.15 3.13 -1.36
C LEU A 257 -11.89 4.07 -0.18
N ASP A 258 -12.61 3.88 0.93
CA ASP A 258 -12.44 4.67 2.15
C ASP A 258 -11.08 4.42 2.81
N GLU A 259 -10.61 3.17 2.84
CA GLU A 259 -9.26 2.83 3.30
C GLU A 259 -8.18 3.54 2.47
N TRP A 260 -8.31 3.54 1.15
CA TRP A 260 -7.36 4.26 0.29
C TRP A 260 -7.42 5.78 0.49
N ARG A 261 -8.61 6.36 0.65
CA ARG A 261 -8.78 7.79 0.95
C ARG A 261 -8.09 8.15 2.26
N HIS A 262 -8.27 7.31 3.29
CA HIS A 262 -7.61 7.50 4.57
C HIS A 262 -6.07 7.42 4.45
N GLN A 263 -5.53 6.45 3.71
CA GLN A 263 -4.09 6.36 3.49
C GLN A 263 -3.53 7.57 2.74
N ILE A 264 -4.27 8.10 1.75
CA ILE A 264 -3.88 9.30 1.01
C ILE A 264 -3.79 10.51 1.94
N GLU A 265 -4.78 10.70 2.81
CA GLU A 265 -4.79 11.79 3.79
C GLU A 265 -3.68 11.64 4.83
N VAL A 266 -3.47 10.44 5.36
CA VAL A 266 -2.46 10.17 6.40
C VAL A 266 -1.03 10.35 5.89
N TYR A 267 -0.78 10.00 4.63
CA TYR A 267 0.57 10.07 4.04
C TYR A 267 0.81 11.33 3.20
N ASP A 268 -0.12 12.29 3.24
CA ASP A 268 -0.06 13.54 2.47
C ASP A 268 0.28 13.27 1.00
N LEU A 269 -0.45 12.30 0.42
CA LEU A 269 -0.18 11.87 -0.94
C LEU A 269 -0.68 12.93 -1.95
N PRO A 270 -0.06 13.00 -3.13
CA PRO A 270 -0.38 14.02 -4.13
C PRO A 270 -1.87 14.07 -4.50
N THR A 271 -2.42 15.27 -4.64
CA THR A 271 -3.85 15.54 -4.93
C THR A 271 -4.38 14.80 -6.17
N GLY A 272 -3.54 14.56 -7.18
CA GLY A 272 -3.93 13.80 -8.37
C GLY A 272 -4.32 12.33 -8.07
N ILE A 273 -3.83 11.76 -6.97
CA ILE A 273 -4.19 10.42 -6.51
C ILE A 273 -5.63 10.41 -5.99
N SER A 274 -6.03 11.44 -5.23
CA SER A 274 -7.41 11.63 -4.78
C SER A 274 -8.38 11.75 -5.96
N LYS A 275 -8.02 12.53 -7.00
CA LYS A 275 -8.83 12.62 -8.23
C LYS A 275 -8.99 11.28 -8.95
N SER A 276 -7.95 10.45 -8.94
CA SER A 276 -7.99 9.11 -9.53
C SER A 276 -8.96 8.20 -8.79
N LEU A 277 -9.00 8.28 -7.45
CA LEU A 277 -10.01 7.59 -6.64
C LEU A 277 -11.43 8.07 -6.92
N GLU A 278 -11.65 9.39 -6.99
CA GLU A 278 -12.96 9.96 -7.31
C GLU A 278 -13.46 9.49 -8.68
N THR A 279 -12.57 9.42 -9.67
CA THR A 279 -12.88 8.90 -11.01
C THR A 279 -13.25 7.42 -10.97
N ILE A 280 -12.54 6.60 -10.20
CA ILE A 280 -12.88 5.18 -10.02
C ILE A 280 -14.26 5.06 -9.33
N GLN A 281 -14.50 5.86 -8.30
CA GLN A 281 -15.75 5.86 -7.56
C GLN A 281 -16.96 6.25 -8.44
N SER A 282 -16.80 7.25 -9.32
CA SER A 282 -17.87 7.63 -10.25
C SER A 282 -18.16 6.50 -11.25
N GLN A 283 -17.13 5.87 -11.81
CA GLN A 283 -17.28 4.74 -12.73
C GLN A 283 -17.96 3.52 -12.11
N ILE A 284 -17.75 3.29 -10.80
CA ILE A 284 -18.44 2.24 -10.05
C ILE A 284 -19.91 2.61 -9.83
N SER A 285 -20.19 3.88 -9.52
CA SER A 285 -21.55 4.35 -9.21
C SER A 285 -22.48 4.38 -10.42
N ASP A 286 -21.93 4.52 -11.63
CA ASP A 286 -22.68 4.55 -12.89
C ASP A 286 -23.10 3.15 -13.39
N ARG A 287 -22.69 2.06 -12.72
CA ARG A 287 -22.99 0.66 -13.09
C ARG A 287 -24.09 0.05 -12.22
#